data_AF-A0A7R9VNG0-F1
#
_entry.id   AF-A0A7R9VNG0-F1
#
_cell.length_a   1.000
_cell.length_b   1.000
_cell.length_c   1.000
_cell.angle_alpha   90.00
_cell.angle_beta   90.00
_cell.angle_gamma   90.00
#
_symmetry.space_group_name_H-M   'P 1'
#
loop_
_entity.id
_entity.type
_entity.pdbx_description
1 polymer ?
#
loop_
_entity_poly.entity_id
_entity_poly.type
_entity_poly.pdbx_seq_one_letter_code
_entity_poly.pdbx_strand_id
1 'polypeptide(L)'
;MGGGFAPTGREKTYSATQMIQALQSTMAQVKEQLGVLSILDGTAATWPGINQAISDMEFIIDMSTQTTTRLEGDAASQRERGDALQEEVAALRVQLAESHSAHDQLQKESNEIVKDNRQLTKSLEGAQSEVASQREEIWQLEQTRSQLAKEGDKLRSDVEGLEAETSELKTNVSEQQTQISDLREELAAHRSDVQHYQRENADLKGTVSELRRQLDATTSSLRKTQATLEHMRTDKEAAEREADRLDKELKKTAAELTKVSAEFLRQKEWTLVVKKVEADKLKEAESEHNKAAIAWEQAKNELEQAIVRLEATTKSAEAIAAAKTHDASQAAKQLNLLQIQARDQQKTMSVHQADKAAMARELEGLKAKVAELTAKLQAATLAAAKMDKEKALAQAKQREQANVDRAKLASAFDEARKEGAVQKALADGWARDLKQVQAQLRAEQRERAEQQRVMEELLRDDAGKAEKMETVRRVASLEQIVRDLKGQLSAKDTEGRRVRAEAASTQKQLEAHVRALQRECNEGAIELQRMRQGESLRLPPLGRPVMLTDELDDLKRVVDHTVAVKMAGQAVSSPSRIAALPGGKSAAPRMQQRAASSGPPPGMLPKAHGPPHTKVCRPVTGS
;
A
#
# COMPACT_ATOMS: atom_id res chain seq x y z
N MET A 1 96.63 64.28 -12.04
CA MET A 1 97.73 64.91 -11.27
C MET A 1 98.59 65.69 -12.24
N GLY A 2 98.60 67.02 -12.15
CA GLY A 2 99.45 67.87 -13.00
C GLY A 2 100.64 68.39 -12.20
N GLY A 3 101.85 67.95 -12.55
CA GLY A 3 103.09 68.48 -11.98
C GLY A 3 103.60 69.63 -12.85
N GLY A 4 103.29 70.86 -12.46
CA GLY A 4 103.80 72.05 -13.15
C GLY A 4 105.28 72.29 -12.82
N PHE A 5 106.17 72.02 -13.78
CA PHE A 5 107.57 72.45 -13.70
C PHE A 5 107.68 73.93 -14.07
N ALA A 6 108.18 74.75 -13.14
CA ALA A 6 108.49 76.16 -13.40
C ALA A 6 109.91 76.30 -13.97
N PRO A 7 110.11 76.94 -15.13
CA PRO A 7 111.44 77.17 -15.69
C PRO A 7 112.11 78.40 -15.05
N THR A 8 112.90 78.19 -14.01
CA THR A 8 113.75 79.22 -13.41
C THR A 8 115.11 79.28 -14.10
N GLY A 9 115.22 80.13 -15.13
CA GLY A 9 116.46 80.34 -15.87
C GLY A 9 116.25 81.21 -17.10
N ARG A 10 116.17 82.53 -16.92
CA ARG A 10 116.19 83.48 -18.05
C ARG A 10 117.64 83.68 -18.53
N GLU A 11 118.21 82.68 -19.15
CA GLU A 11 119.30 82.93 -20.10
C GLU A 11 118.76 83.85 -21.19
N LYS A 12 119.44 84.97 -21.44
CA LYS A 12 119.13 85.83 -22.57
C LYS A 12 119.66 85.18 -23.83
N THR A 13 118.95 84.16 -24.31
CA THR A 13 119.15 83.61 -25.65
C THR A 13 118.78 84.70 -26.65
N TYR A 14 119.78 85.43 -27.15
CA TYR A 14 119.62 86.29 -28.31
C TYR A 14 119.04 85.46 -29.46
N SER A 15 118.00 85.96 -30.15
CA SER A 15 117.51 85.23 -31.33
C SER A 15 118.59 85.21 -32.41
N ALA A 16 118.53 84.24 -33.32
CA ALA A 16 119.45 84.19 -34.46
C ALA A 16 119.38 85.51 -35.27
N THR A 17 118.16 86.02 -35.47
CA THR A 17 117.86 87.36 -36.00
C THR A 17 118.54 88.50 -35.23
N GLN A 18 118.51 88.50 -33.89
CA GLN A 18 119.17 89.51 -33.05
C GLN A 18 120.70 89.43 -33.12
N MET A 19 121.27 88.24 -33.20
CA MET A 19 122.72 88.05 -33.38
C MET A 19 123.17 88.52 -34.77
N ILE A 20 122.38 88.26 -35.81
CA ILE A 20 122.67 88.73 -37.18
C ILE A 20 122.53 90.25 -37.29
N GLN A 21 121.50 90.86 -36.69
CA GLN A 21 121.38 92.32 -36.64
C GLN A 21 122.55 92.97 -35.88
N ALA A 22 123.03 92.34 -34.81
CA ALA A 22 124.24 92.80 -34.10
C ALA A 22 125.48 92.68 -34.99
N LEU A 23 125.68 91.55 -35.69
CA LEU A 23 126.79 91.36 -36.63
C LEU A 23 126.75 92.39 -37.78
N GLN A 24 125.59 92.58 -38.43
CA GLN A 24 125.36 93.61 -39.45
C GLN A 24 125.68 95.02 -38.93
N SER A 25 125.22 95.36 -37.72
CA SER A 25 125.50 96.66 -37.10
C SER A 25 126.99 96.86 -36.79
N THR A 26 127.68 95.85 -36.24
CA THR A 26 129.12 95.93 -36.01
C THR A 26 129.92 96.02 -37.31
N MET A 27 129.49 95.31 -38.37
CA MET A 27 130.15 95.38 -39.67
C MET A 27 129.93 96.74 -40.36
N ALA A 28 128.76 97.35 -40.20
CA ALA A 28 128.50 98.72 -40.64
C ALA A 28 129.42 99.72 -39.93
N GLN A 29 129.59 99.59 -38.60
CA GLN A 29 130.56 100.40 -37.84
C GLN A 29 132.00 100.17 -38.27
N VAL A 30 132.41 98.93 -38.57
CA VAL A 30 133.76 98.64 -39.09
C VAL A 30 133.96 99.27 -40.47
N LYS A 31 132.97 99.22 -41.37
CA LYS A 31 133.00 99.94 -42.66
C LYS A 31 133.10 101.46 -42.47
N GLU A 32 132.34 102.03 -41.54
CA GLU A 32 132.36 103.46 -41.23
C GLU A 32 133.73 103.90 -40.67
N GLN A 33 134.30 103.14 -39.73
CA GLN A 33 135.65 103.36 -39.20
C GLN A 33 136.73 103.23 -40.29
N LEU A 34 136.59 102.28 -41.23
CA LEU A 34 137.49 102.15 -42.38
C LEU A 34 137.34 103.30 -43.38
N GLY A 35 136.12 103.82 -43.58
CA GLY A 35 135.86 105.04 -44.35
C GLY A 35 136.57 106.25 -43.73
N VAL A 36 136.43 106.44 -42.41
CA VAL A 36 137.14 107.49 -41.67
C VAL A 36 138.66 107.33 -41.75
N LEU A 37 139.19 106.11 -41.64
CA LEU A 37 140.61 105.82 -41.83
C LEU A 37 141.09 106.15 -43.25
N SER A 38 140.30 105.87 -44.29
CA SER A 38 140.66 106.21 -45.68
C SER A 38 140.73 107.72 -45.96
N ILE A 39 140.07 108.55 -45.15
CA ILE A 39 140.12 110.02 -45.21
C ILE A 39 141.37 110.56 -44.49
N LEU A 40 141.82 109.88 -43.43
CA LEU A 40 142.99 110.26 -42.63
C LEU A 40 144.32 109.77 -43.23
N ASP A 41 144.33 108.59 -43.85
CA ASP A 41 145.47 108.02 -44.56
C ASP A 41 144.98 107.35 -45.85
N GLY A 42 145.31 107.95 -46.99
CA GLY A 42 144.88 107.48 -48.32
C GLY A 42 145.39 106.08 -48.69
N THR A 43 146.27 105.47 -47.89
CA THR A 43 146.69 104.07 -48.06
C THR A 43 145.76 103.06 -47.39
N ALA A 44 144.94 103.45 -46.40
CA ALA A 44 144.09 102.49 -45.68
C ALA A 44 143.06 101.77 -46.57
N ALA A 45 142.57 102.45 -47.62
CA ALA A 45 141.66 101.86 -48.61
C ALA A 45 142.35 100.91 -49.62
N THR A 46 143.69 100.94 -49.70
CA THR A 46 144.48 100.12 -50.64
C THR A 46 145.23 98.97 -49.99
N TRP A 47 145.04 98.72 -48.67
CA TRP A 47 145.59 97.55 -47.99
C TRP A 47 145.10 96.26 -48.67
N PRO A 48 146.00 95.47 -49.30
CA PRO A 48 145.60 94.27 -50.03
C PRO A 48 144.90 93.28 -49.11
N GLY A 49 143.68 92.90 -49.48
CA GLY A 49 142.88 91.93 -48.73
C GLY A 49 141.87 92.51 -47.74
N ILE A 50 141.91 93.79 -47.34
CA ILE A 50 140.85 94.33 -46.46
C ILE A 50 139.49 94.34 -47.16
N ASN A 51 139.41 94.86 -48.39
CA ASN A 51 138.16 94.84 -49.16
C ASN A 51 137.67 93.41 -49.44
N GLN A 52 138.59 92.43 -49.54
CA GLN A 52 138.23 91.02 -49.64
C GLN A 52 137.66 90.49 -48.32
N ALA A 53 138.34 90.72 -47.18
CA ALA A 53 137.86 90.31 -45.87
C ALA A 53 136.51 90.94 -45.49
N ILE A 54 136.27 92.20 -45.91
CA ILE A 54 134.97 92.84 -45.82
C ILE A 54 133.96 92.10 -46.70
N SER A 55 134.26 91.88 -47.98
CA SER A 55 133.36 91.13 -48.89
C SER A 55 133.06 89.71 -48.40
N ASP A 56 134.04 89.02 -47.81
CA ASP A 56 133.91 87.67 -47.27
C ASP A 56 133.06 87.67 -45.99
N MET A 57 133.23 88.68 -45.10
CA MET A 57 132.34 88.87 -43.95
C MET A 57 130.92 89.24 -44.38
N GLU A 58 130.75 90.03 -45.44
CA GLU A 58 129.44 90.38 -45.99
C GLU A 58 128.75 89.14 -46.58
N PHE A 59 129.50 88.32 -47.31
CA PHE A 59 129.03 87.02 -47.81
C PHE A 59 128.69 86.05 -46.67
N ILE A 60 129.51 85.98 -45.61
CA ILE A 60 129.22 85.15 -44.43
C ILE A 60 127.96 85.66 -43.71
N ILE A 61 127.78 86.98 -43.58
CA ILE A 61 126.57 87.56 -42.99
C ILE A 61 125.35 87.28 -43.87
N ASP A 62 125.43 87.45 -45.19
CA ASP A 62 124.31 87.17 -46.11
C ASP A 62 123.96 85.67 -46.11
N MET A 63 124.96 84.78 -46.18
CA MET A 63 124.79 83.33 -46.00
C MET A 63 124.22 82.97 -44.63
N SER A 64 124.63 83.65 -43.55
CA SER A 64 124.05 83.45 -42.22
C SER A 64 122.60 83.91 -42.16
N THR A 65 122.26 85.02 -42.84
CA THR A 65 120.90 85.57 -42.94
C THR A 65 120.01 84.65 -43.77
N GLN A 66 120.51 84.11 -44.88
CA GLN A 66 119.80 83.15 -45.73
C GLN A 66 119.60 81.80 -45.03
N THR A 67 120.60 81.32 -44.28
CA THR A 67 120.47 80.07 -43.52
C THR A 67 119.57 80.23 -42.30
N THR A 68 119.59 81.36 -41.58
CA THR A 68 118.66 81.59 -40.47
C THR A 68 117.25 81.84 -40.96
N THR A 69 117.02 82.61 -42.02
CA THR A 69 115.66 82.77 -42.58
C THR A 69 115.10 81.43 -43.09
N ARG A 70 115.94 80.58 -43.69
CA ARG A 70 115.57 79.19 -44.02
C ARG A 70 115.23 78.36 -42.78
N LEU A 71 116.06 78.40 -41.73
CA LEU A 71 115.81 77.65 -40.48
C LEU A 71 114.61 78.21 -39.69
N GLU A 72 114.35 79.51 -39.72
CA GLU A 72 113.17 80.16 -39.15
C GLU A 72 111.91 79.77 -39.94
N GLY A 73 111.99 79.69 -41.28
CA GLY A 73 110.92 79.16 -42.14
C GLY A 73 110.66 77.67 -41.95
N ASP A 74 111.71 76.84 -41.87
CA ASP A 74 111.61 75.42 -41.55
C ASP A 74 110.98 75.25 -40.15
N ALA A 75 111.44 76.00 -39.13
CA ALA A 75 110.87 75.98 -37.79
C ALA A 75 109.42 76.48 -37.73
N ALA A 76 109.03 77.48 -38.53
CA ALA A 76 107.65 77.92 -38.68
C ALA A 76 106.79 76.79 -39.28
N SER A 77 107.23 76.17 -40.38
CA SER A 77 106.52 75.05 -41.00
C SER A 77 106.38 73.84 -40.08
N GLN A 78 107.35 73.59 -39.19
CA GLN A 78 107.26 72.52 -38.18
C GLN A 78 106.34 72.89 -37.02
N ARG A 79 106.21 74.18 -36.66
CA ARG A 79 105.18 74.65 -35.72
C ARG A 79 103.79 74.49 -36.32
N GLU A 80 103.57 74.95 -37.55
CA GLU A 80 102.29 74.79 -38.26
C GLU A 80 101.88 73.30 -38.37
N ARG A 81 102.83 72.41 -38.69
CA ARG A 81 102.60 70.95 -38.64
C ARG A 81 102.30 70.44 -37.23
N GLY A 82 102.99 70.96 -36.21
CA GLY A 82 102.76 70.61 -34.81
C GLY A 82 101.37 71.00 -34.34
N ASP A 83 100.94 72.22 -34.65
CA ASP A 83 99.62 72.76 -34.33
C ASP A 83 98.52 71.99 -35.08
N ALA A 84 98.72 71.69 -36.37
CA ALA A 84 97.78 70.88 -37.16
C ALA A 84 97.65 69.44 -36.62
N LEU A 85 98.77 68.78 -36.26
CA LEU A 85 98.74 67.47 -35.61
C LEU A 85 98.09 67.52 -34.22
N GLN A 86 98.26 68.63 -33.49
CA GLN A 86 97.63 68.82 -32.19
C GLN A 86 96.11 69.04 -32.31
N GLU A 87 95.66 69.72 -33.36
CA GLU A 87 94.24 69.85 -33.72
C GLU A 87 93.65 68.50 -34.18
N GLU A 88 94.36 67.73 -35.00
CA GLU A 88 93.96 66.38 -35.39
C GLU A 88 93.83 65.44 -34.17
N VAL A 89 94.81 65.46 -33.26
CA VAL A 89 94.75 64.71 -31.99
C VAL A 89 93.58 65.17 -31.10
N ALA A 90 93.24 66.46 -31.11
CA ALA A 90 92.07 66.96 -30.39
C ALA A 90 90.76 66.45 -31.03
N ALA A 91 90.64 66.51 -32.36
CA ALA A 91 89.48 66.00 -33.09
C ALA A 91 89.30 64.48 -32.91
N LEU A 92 90.37 63.69 -33.00
CA LEU A 92 90.35 62.24 -32.75
C LEU A 92 89.94 61.90 -31.31
N ARG A 93 90.31 62.72 -30.31
CA ARG A 93 89.85 62.55 -28.92
C ARG A 93 88.36 62.82 -28.76
N VAL A 94 87.82 63.82 -29.47
CA VAL A 94 86.37 64.09 -29.48
C VAL A 94 85.61 62.93 -30.13
N GLN A 95 86.02 62.49 -31.32
CA GLN A 95 85.41 61.32 -31.99
C GLN A 95 85.48 60.05 -31.15
N LEU A 96 86.60 59.82 -30.44
CA LEU A 96 86.75 58.69 -29.53
C LEU A 96 85.79 58.80 -28.33
N ALA A 97 85.57 59.99 -27.77
CA ALA A 97 84.61 60.20 -26.69
C ALA A 97 83.15 60.01 -27.16
N GLU A 98 82.81 60.51 -28.34
CA GLU A 98 81.50 60.30 -28.99
C GLU A 98 81.26 58.81 -29.26
N SER A 99 82.25 58.08 -29.77
CA SER A 99 82.18 56.64 -30.01
C SER A 99 81.98 55.83 -28.73
N HIS A 100 82.66 56.18 -27.62
CA HIS A 100 82.41 55.56 -26.32
C HIS A 100 80.99 55.86 -25.80
N SER A 101 80.51 57.10 -25.93
CA SER A 101 79.13 57.46 -25.54
C SER A 101 78.08 56.68 -26.34
N ALA A 102 78.31 56.49 -27.65
CA ALA A 102 77.45 55.66 -28.49
C ALA A 102 77.51 54.17 -28.10
N HIS A 103 78.69 53.65 -27.74
CA HIS A 103 78.84 52.29 -27.24
C HIS A 103 78.06 52.08 -25.93
N ASP A 104 78.19 53.01 -24.97
CA ASP A 104 77.46 52.97 -23.69
C ASP A 104 75.93 53.03 -23.88
N GLN A 105 75.45 53.75 -24.91
CA GLN A 105 74.03 53.81 -25.27
C GLN A 105 73.55 52.47 -25.86
N LEU A 106 74.24 51.95 -26.88
CA LEU A 106 73.94 50.65 -27.49
C LEU A 106 74.02 49.49 -26.47
N GLN A 107 74.94 49.56 -25.51
CA GLN A 107 75.04 48.58 -24.44
C GLN A 107 73.85 48.64 -23.47
N LYS A 108 73.32 49.83 -23.16
CA LYS A 108 72.09 49.99 -22.36
C LYS A 108 70.87 49.46 -23.11
N GLU A 109 70.72 49.82 -24.39
CA GLU A 109 69.64 49.32 -25.24
C GLU A 109 69.68 47.79 -25.37
N SER A 110 70.86 47.21 -25.61
CA SER A 110 71.05 45.76 -25.64
C SER A 110 70.64 45.08 -24.32
N ASN A 111 70.99 45.66 -23.17
CA ASN A 111 70.61 45.13 -21.86
C ASN A 111 69.10 45.17 -21.61
N GLU A 112 68.41 46.25 -22.00
CA GLU A 112 66.94 46.33 -21.90
C GLU A 112 66.26 45.36 -22.89
N ILE A 113 66.74 45.24 -24.13
CA ILE A 113 66.25 44.23 -25.09
C ILE A 113 66.42 42.81 -24.56
N VAL A 114 67.53 42.48 -23.89
CA VAL A 114 67.74 41.17 -23.24
C VAL A 114 66.76 40.94 -22.09
N LYS A 115 66.43 41.98 -21.32
CA LYS A 115 65.46 41.93 -20.22
C LYS A 115 64.04 41.75 -20.74
N ASP A 116 63.65 42.44 -21.80
CA ASP A 116 62.35 42.32 -22.45
C ASP A 116 62.18 40.93 -23.10
N ASN A 117 63.21 40.42 -23.80
CA ASN A 117 63.21 39.05 -24.30
C ASN A 117 62.98 38.03 -23.18
N ARG A 118 63.67 38.16 -22.04
CA ARG A 118 63.45 37.28 -20.86
C ARG A 118 62.03 37.37 -20.30
N GLN A 119 61.36 38.53 -20.38
CA GLN A 119 59.96 38.67 -19.97
C GLN A 119 59.02 38.01 -20.99
N LEU A 120 59.25 38.24 -22.28
CA LEU A 120 58.47 37.62 -23.36
C LEU A 120 58.58 36.10 -23.35
N THR A 121 59.76 35.53 -23.11
CA THR A 121 59.94 34.07 -22.94
C THR A 121 59.08 33.53 -21.80
N LYS A 122 59.10 34.17 -20.62
CA LYS A 122 58.27 33.75 -19.47
C LYS A 122 56.77 33.85 -19.74
N SER A 123 56.33 34.91 -20.42
CA SER A 123 54.92 35.07 -20.82
C SER A 123 54.51 34.00 -21.84
N LEU A 124 55.41 33.63 -22.76
CA LEU A 124 55.18 32.54 -23.72
C LEU A 124 55.11 31.17 -23.04
N GLU A 125 56.01 30.88 -22.10
CA GLU A 125 55.97 29.66 -21.28
C GLU A 125 54.67 29.56 -20.46
N GLY A 126 54.23 30.67 -19.86
CA GLY A 126 52.95 30.76 -19.15
C GLY A 126 51.76 30.46 -20.07
N ALA A 127 51.68 31.13 -21.22
CA ALA A 127 50.62 30.91 -22.21
C ALA A 127 50.63 29.46 -22.76
N GLN A 128 51.80 28.85 -22.96
CA GLN A 128 51.91 27.44 -23.35
C GLN A 128 51.36 26.50 -22.26
N SER A 129 51.64 26.79 -20.99
CA SER A 129 51.09 26.03 -19.85
C SER A 129 49.57 26.17 -19.74
N GLU A 130 49.01 27.37 -19.96
CA GLU A 130 47.56 27.59 -19.98
C GLU A 130 46.89 26.84 -21.14
N VAL A 131 47.46 26.90 -22.34
CA VAL A 131 46.96 26.14 -23.51
C VAL A 131 47.02 24.64 -23.29
N ALA A 132 48.06 24.12 -22.62
CA ALA A 132 48.13 22.71 -22.24
C ALA A 132 47.03 22.33 -21.25
N SER A 133 46.80 23.16 -20.22
CA SER A 133 45.73 22.95 -19.22
C SER A 133 44.34 22.97 -19.87
N GLN A 134 44.08 23.92 -20.78
CA GLN A 134 42.79 24.02 -21.49
C GLN A 134 42.53 22.83 -22.42
N ARG A 135 43.58 22.27 -23.04
CA ARG A 135 43.45 21.06 -23.88
C ARG A 135 43.04 19.83 -23.05
N GLU A 136 43.61 19.67 -21.86
CA GLU A 136 43.22 18.61 -20.93
C GLU A 136 41.77 18.79 -20.46
N GLU A 137 41.37 20.02 -20.07
CA GLU A 137 39.98 20.31 -19.68
C GLU A 137 38.99 20.01 -20.81
N ILE A 138 39.30 20.41 -22.05
CA ILE A 138 38.49 20.08 -23.24
C ILE A 138 38.37 18.57 -23.43
N TRP A 139 39.47 17.81 -23.29
CA TRP A 139 39.45 16.35 -23.42
C TRP A 139 38.56 15.69 -22.36
N GLN A 140 38.62 16.13 -21.10
CA GLN A 140 37.76 15.65 -20.02
C GLN A 140 36.28 16.00 -20.27
N LEU A 141 36.00 17.19 -20.81
CA LEU A 141 34.65 17.60 -21.21
C LEU A 141 34.11 16.78 -22.39
N GLU A 142 34.95 16.38 -23.34
CA GLU A 142 34.57 15.47 -24.42
C GLU A 142 34.28 14.04 -23.93
N GLN A 143 35.06 13.52 -22.98
CA GLN A 143 34.79 12.22 -22.35
C GLN A 143 33.46 12.23 -21.59
N THR A 144 33.24 13.22 -20.73
CA THR A 144 31.98 13.34 -19.96
C THR A 144 30.77 13.55 -20.88
N ARG A 145 30.90 14.35 -21.94
CA ARG A 145 29.87 14.48 -22.99
C ARG A 145 29.56 13.13 -23.66
N SER A 146 30.58 12.34 -24.00
CA SER A 146 30.42 11.02 -24.62
C SER A 146 29.72 10.02 -23.69
N GLN A 147 30.05 10.05 -22.40
CA GLN A 147 29.37 9.22 -21.40
C GLN A 147 27.90 9.63 -21.22
N LEU A 148 27.62 10.93 -21.04
CA LEU A 148 26.25 11.44 -20.91
C LEU A 148 25.38 11.15 -22.14
N ALA A 149 25.97 11.13 -23.35
CA ALA A 149 25.25 10.73 -24.56
C ALA A 149 24.81 9.25 -24.49
N LYS A 150 25.71 8.34 -24.10
CA LYS A 150 25.41 6.91 -23.92
C LYS A 150 24.36 6.66 -22.84
N GLU A 151 24.44 7.41 -21.73
CA GLU A 151 23.42 7.35 -20.66
C GLU A 151 22.06 7.86 -21.14
N GLY A 152 22.03 8.94 -21.92
CA GLY A 152 20.81 9.46 -22.54
C GLY A 152 20.17 8.51 -23.57
N ASP A 153 20.97 7.80 -24.34
CA ASP A 153 20.47 6.80 -25.30
C ASP A 153 19.97 5.54 -24.59
N LYS A 154 20.64 5.11 -23.52
CA LYS A 154 20.11 4.04 -22.66
C LYS A 154 18.78 4.43 -22.02
N LEU A 155 18.67 5.63 -21.45
CA LEU A 155 17.43 6.11 -20.84
C LEU A 155 16.27 6.21 -21.85
N ARG A 156 16.56 6.51 -23.13
CA ARG A 156 15.55 6.42 -24.20
C ARG A 156 15.07 5.00 -24.42
N SER A 157 15.98 4.04 -24.53
CA SER A 157 15.62 2.62 -24.67
C SER A 157 14.85 2.08 -23.46
N ASP A 158 15.22 2.50 -22.24
CA ASP A 158 14.52 2.12 -21.00
C ASP A 158 13.08 2.71 -20.99
N VAL A 159 12.87 3.94 -21.48
CA VAL A 159 11.54 4.57 -21.63
C VAL A 159 10.69 3.85 -22.68
N GLU A 160 11.24 3.56 -23.86
CA GLU A 160 10.53 2.83 -24.93
C GLU A 160 10.07 1.43 -24.46
N GLY A 161 10.90 0.74 -23.67
CA GLY A 161 10.53 -0.53 -23.03
C GLY A 161 9.37 -0.38 -22.03
N LEU A 162 9.43 0.62 -21.15
CA LEU A 162 8.36 0.90 -20.18
C LEU A 162 7.04 1.34 -20.84
N GLU A 163 7.09 2.04 -21.98
CA GLU A 163 5.91 2.38 -22.77
C GLU A 163 5.26 1.14 -23.41
N ALA A 164 6.06 0.18 -23.87
CA ALA A 164 5.58 -1.10 -24.36
C ALA A 164 4.92 -1.94 -23.24
N GLU A 165 5.60 -2.13 -22.11
CA GLU A 165 5.04 -2.82 -20.92
C GLU A 165 3.74 -2.16 -20.44
N THR A 166 3.70 -0.83 -20.39
CA THR A 166 2.49 -0.07 -20.00
C THR A 166 1.34 -0.28 -20.98
N SER A 167 1.64 -0.49 -22.27
CA SER A 167 0.64 -0.74 -23.30
C SER A 167 0.08 -2.17 -23.20
N GLU A 168 0.93 -3.17 -22.97
CA GLU A 168 0.53 -4.55 -22.72
C GLU A 168 -0.29 -4.70 -21.42
N LEU A 169 0.10 -3.99 -20.35
CA LEU A 169 -0.68 -3.97 -19.12
C LEU A 169 -2.08 -3.35 -19.32
N LYS A 170 -2.22 -2.35 -20.21
CA LYS A 170 -3.54 -1.79 -20.55
C LYS A 170 -4.41 -2.77 -21.32
N THR A 171 -3.86 -3.51 -22.29
CA THR A 171 -4.64 -4.54 -23.01
C THR A 171 -5.06 -5.66 -22.07
N ASN A 172 -4.14 -6.17 -21.25
CA ASN A 172 -4.42 -7.23 -20.26
C ASN A 172 -5.50 -6.81 -19.24
N VAL A 173 -5.48 -5.56 -18.77
CA VAL A 173 -6.54 -5.02 -17.89
C VAL A 173 -7.88 -4.91 -18.61
N SER A 174 -7.89 -4.53 -19.90
CA SER A 174 -9.13 -4.48 -20.70
C SER A 174 -9.74 -5.86 -20.89
N GLU A 175 -8.93 -6.87 -21.20
CA GLU A 175 -9.38 -8.27 -21.36
C GLU A 175 -9.89 -8.88 -20.05
N GLN A 176 -9.24 -8.57 -18.92
CA GLN A 176 -9.74 -8.96 -17.61
C GLN A 176 -11.07 -8.26 -17.26
N GLN A 177 -11.27 -7.01 -17.69
CA GLN A 177 -12.52 -6.30 -17.49
C GLN A 177 -13.67 -6.90 -18.30
N THR A 178 -13.44 -7.33 -19.55
CA THR A 178 -14.47 -8.04 -20.34
C THR A 178 -14.80 -9.40 -19.71
N GLN A 179 -13.79 -10.21 -19.36
CA GLN A 179 -14.00 -11.49 -18.66
C GLN A 179 -14.79 -11.33 -17.34
N ILE A 180 -14.53 -10.28 -16.56
CA ILE A 180 -15.28 -9.97 -15.33
C ILE A 180 -16.73 -9.55 -15.65
N SER A 181 -17.00 -8.92 -16.81
CA SER A 181 -18.36 -8.61 -17.25
C SER A 181 -19.11 -9.89 -17.62
N ASP A 182 -18.52 -10.72 -18.46
CA ASP A 182 -19.11 -11.97 -18.94
C ASP A 182 -19.46 -12.90 -17.76
N LEU A 183 -18.53 -13.09 -16.83
CA LEU A 183 -18.75 -13.87 -15.59
C LEU A 183 -19.84 -13.29 -14.68
N ARG A 184 -20.10 -11.98 -14.73
CA ARG A 184 -21.22 -11.37 -13.98
C ARG A 184 -22.56 -11.65 -14.64
N GLU A 185 -22.61 -11.68 -15.98
CA GLU A 185 -23.80 -12.02 -16.74
C GLU A 185 -24.15 -13.51 -16.57
N GLU A 186 -23.17 -14.41 -16.69
CA GLU A 186 -23.35 -15.85 -16.39
C GLU A 186 -23.86 -16.08 -14.96
N LEU A 187 -23.27 -15.39 -13.97
CA LEU A 187 -23.69 -15.51 -12.57
C LEU A 187 -25.08 -14.91 -12.32
N ALA A 188 -25.51 -13.91 -13.10
CA ALA A 188 -26.88 -13.40 -13.07
C ALA A 188 -27.87 -14.39 -13.70
N ALA A 189 -27.52 -15.03 -14.82
CA ALA A 189 -28.30 -16.09 -15.45
C ALA A 189 -28.50 -17.27 -14.50
N HIS A 190 -27.42 -17.82 -13.93
CA HIS A 190 -27.52 -18.90 -12.95
C HIS A 190 -28.32 -18.56 -11.69
N ARG A 191 -28.32 -17.30 -11.24
CA ARG A 191 -29.21 -16.85 -10.16
C ARG A 191 -30.68 -16.90 -10.57
N SER A 192 -30.99 -16.58 -11.83
CA SER A 192 -32.35 -16.72 -12.39
C SER A 192 -32.76 -18.19 -12.45
N ASP A 193 -31.88 -19.08 -12.94
CA ASP A 193 -32.12 -20.52 -13.02
C ASP A 193 -32.40 -21.13 -11.63
N VAL A 194 -31.58 -20.77 -10.64
CA VAL A 194 -31.79 -21.21 -9.24
C VAL A 194 -33.12 -20.73 -8.69
N GLN A 195 -33.56 -19.50 -9.00
CA GLN A 195 -34.89 -19.02 -8.60
C GLN A 195 -36.02 -19.77 -9.34
N HIS A 196 -35.84 -20.10 -10.61
CA HIS A 196 -36.79 -20.90 -11.38
C HIS A 196 -36.97 -22.29 -10.74
N TYR A 197 -35.88 -23.03 -10.54
CA TYR A 197 -35.90 -24.35 -9.92
C TYR A 197 -36.44 -24.32 -8.47
N GLN A 198 -36.22 -23.24 -7.71
CA GLN A 198 -36.83 -23.09 -6.38
C GLN A 198 -38.36 -22.98 -6.43
N ARG A 199 -38.92 -22.25 -7.41
CA ARG A 199 -40.38 -22.16 -7.63
C ARG A 199 -40.94 -23.52 -8.06
N GLU A 200 -40.34 -24.14 -9.08
CA GLU A 200 -40.73 -25.46 -9.58
C GLU A 200 -40.70 -26.52 -8.47
N ASN A 201 -39.68 -26.50 -7.60
CA ASN A 201 -39.60 -27.41 -6.45
C ASN A 201 -40.68 -27.15 -5.39
N ALA A 202 -41.08 -25.88 -5.19
CA ALA A 202 -42.18 -25.52 -4.30
C ALA A 202 -43.54 -25.99 -4.86
N ASP A 203 -43.76 -25.81 -6.17
CA ASP A 203 -44.97 -26.28 -6.87
C ASP A 203 -45.07 -27.80 -6.84
N LEU A 204 -43.97 -28.52 -7.11
CA LEU A 204 -43.88 -29.98 -6.98
C LEU A 204 -44.12 -30.47 -5.55
N LYS A 205 -43.68 -29.75 -4.52
CA LYS A 205 -44.03 -30.05 -3.12
C LYS A 205 -45.53 -29.83 -2.84
N GLY A 206 -46.12 -28.81 -3.46
CA GLY A 206 -47.56 -28.57 -3.44
C GLY A 206 -48.35 -29.73 -4.03
N THR A 207 -48.02 -30.14 -5.26
CA THR A 207 -48.71 -31.26 -5.95
C THR A 207 -48.52 -32.59 -5.22
N VAL A 208 -47.32 -32.90 -4.70
CA VAL A 208 -47.09 -34.09 -3.86
C VAL A 208 -47.93 -34.06 -2.57
N SER A 209 -48.10 -32.89 -1.94
CA SER A 209 -48.92 -32.74 -0.74
C SER A 209 -50.41 -32.93 -1.02
N GLU A 210 -50.88 -32.43 -2.17
CA GLU A 210 -52.27 -32.60 -2.62
C GLU A 210 -52.55 -34.06 -3.03
N LEU A 211 -51.67 -34.69 -3.80
CA LEU A 211 -51.79 -36.12 -4.14
C LEU A 211 -51.79 -37.02 -2.90
N ARG A 212 -51.02 -36.68 -1.85
CA ARG A 212 -51.08 -37.37 -0.55
C ARG A 212 -52.45 -37.21 0.12
N ARG A 213 -53.03 -36.00 0.13
CA ARG A 213 -54.38 -35.77 0.65
C ARG A 213 -55.44 -36.56 -0.11
N GLN A 214 -55.34 -36.63 -1.43
CA GLN A 214 -56.23 -37.41 -2.27
C GLN A 214 -56.07 -38.92 -2.02
N LEU A 215 -54.85 -39.40 -1.81
CA LEU A 215 -54.59 -40.79 -1.41
C LEU A 215 -55.15 -41.12 -0.03
N ASP A 216 -54.99 -40.24 0.96
CA ASP A 216 -55.56 -40.42 2.31
C ASP A 216 -57.10 -40.39 2.29
N ALA A 217 -57.69 -39.50 1.48
CA ALA A 217 -59.13 -39.40 1.30
C ALA A 217 -59.72 -40.63 0.60
N THR A 218 -59.10 -41.10 -0.47
CA THR A 218 -59.51 -42.32 -1.19
C THR A 218 -59.30 -43.58 -0.33
N THR A 219 -58.20 -43.67 0.42
CA THR A 219 -57.97 -44.76 1.39
C THR A 219 -59.01 -44.75 2.52
N SER A 220 -59.37 -43.56 3.01
CA SER A 220 -60.42 -43.42 4.03
C SER A 220 -61.80 -43.76 3.49
N SER A 221 -62.09 -43.42 2.22
CA SER A 221 -63.30 -43.83 1.52
C SER A 221 -63.34 -45.36 1.34
N LEU A 222 -62.23 -45.97 0.91
CA LEU A 222 -62.09 -47.43 0.76
C LEU A 222 -62.31 -48.17 2.09
N ARG A 223 -61.78 -47.64 3.21
CA ARG A 223 -62.05 -48.20 4.56
C ARG A 223 -63.52 -48.09 4.94
N LYS A 224 -64.19 -46.98 4.61
CA LYS A 224 -65.64 -46.81 4.84
C LYS A 224 -66.45 -47.80 4.00
N THR A 225 -66.14 -47.94 2.70
CA THR A 225 -66.86 -48.89 1.84
C THR A 225 -66.62 -50.34 2.24
N GLN A 226 -65.39 -50.70 2.65
CA GLN A 226 -65.08 -51.99 3.27
C GLN A 226 -65.90 -52.22 4.55
N ALA A 227 -65.96 -51.25 5.47
CA ALA A 227 -66.75 -51.36 6.70
C ALA A 227 -68.26 -51.51 6.42
N THR A 228 -68.81 -50.76 5.45
CA THR A 228 -70.21 -50.94 5.03
C THR A 228 -70.45 -52.29 4.35
N LEU A 229 -69.45 -52.83 3.63
CA LEU A 229 -69.55 -54.14 2.99
C LEU A 229 -69.55 -55.26 4.04
N GLU A 230 -68.70 -55.18 5.05
CA GLU A 230 -68.76 -56.10 6.20
C GLU A 230 -70.06 -55.98 6.99
N HIS A 231 -70.58 -54.77 7.21
CA HIS A 231 -71.89 -54.59 7.85
C HIS A 231 -73.02 -55.22 7.02
N MET A 232 -73.05 -54.99 5.70
CA MET A 232 -74.02 -55.65 4.80
C MET A 232 -73.85 -57.18 4.76
N ARG A 233 -72.63 -57.71 4.94
CA ARG A 233 -72.40 -59.16 5.10
C ARG A 233 -73.02 -59.66 6.40
N THR A 234 -72.78 -59.00 7.54
CA THR A 234 -73.37 -59.41 8.82
C THR A 234 -74.89 -59.30 8.82
N ASP A 235 -75.45 -58.27 8.17
CA ASP A 235 -76.89 -58.07 8.04
C ASP A 235 -77.52 -59.14 7.13
N LYS A 236 -76.85 -59.48 6.01
CA LYS A 236 -77.24 -60.60 5.15
C LYS A 236 -77.26 -61.92 5.92
N GLU A 237 -76.20 -62.23 6.67
CA GLU A 237 -76.17 -63.45 7.49
C GLU A 237 -77.24 -63.44 8.59
N ALA A 238 -77.55 -62.28 9.17
CA ALA A 238 -78.63 -62.14 10.16
C ALA A 238 -80.01 -62.39 9.51
N ALA A 239 -80.24 -61.84 8.32
CA ALA A 239 -81.45 -62.10 7.54
C ALA A 239 -81.57 -63.57 7.10
N GLU A 240 -80.46 -64.23 6.74
CA GLU A 240 -80.42 -65.66 6.44
C GLU A 240 -80.76 -66.50 7.68
N ARG A 241 -80.24 -66.15 8.86
CA ARG A 241 -80.59 -66.81 10.14
C ARG A 241 -82.06 -66.61 10.51
N GLU A 242 -82.63 -65.43 10.26
CA GLU A 242 -84.06 -65.18 10.53
C GLU A 242 -84.96 -65.91 9.52
N ALA A 243 -84.55 -65.99 8.25
CA ALA A 243 -85.25 -66.82 7.26
C ALA A 243 -85.25 -68.31 7.64
N ASP A 244 -84.12 -68.85 8.09
CA ASP A 244 -83.99 -70.21 8.64
C ASP A 244 -84.86 -70.44 9.89
N ARG A 245 -85.02 -69.41 10.73
CA ARG A 245 -85.87 -69.43 11.93
C ARG A 245 -87.34 -69.43 11.54
N LEU A 246 -87.74 -68.55 10.63
CA LEU A 246 -89.10 -68.47 10.10
C LEU A 246 -89.51 -69.75 9.36
N ASP A 247 -88.62 -70.37 8.57
CA ASP A 247 -88.88 -71.67 7.94
C ASP A 247 -89.14 -72.78 8.98
N LYS A 248 -88.38 -72.82 10.08
CA LYS A 248 -88.62 -73.75 11.20
C LYS A 248 -89.95 -73.49 11.90
N GLU A 249 -90.33 -72.22 12.11
CA GLU A 249 -91.62 -71.85 12.69
C GLU A 249 -92.80 -72.15 11.73
N LEU A 250 -92.61 -71.98 10.43
CA LEU A 250 -93.59 -72.35 9.39
C LEU A 250 -93.77 -73.87 9.33
N LYS A 251 -92.68 -74.66 9.39
CA LYS A 251 -92.74 -76.13 9.50
C LYS A 251 -93.43 -76.58 10.79
N LYS A 252 -93.18 -75.92 11.92
CA LYS A 252 -93.85 -76.21 13.21
C LYS A 252 -95.34 -75.89 13.16
N THR A 253 -95.73 -74.73 12.66
CA THR A 253 -97.14 -74.33 12.54
C THR A 253 -97.90 -75.17 11.51
N ALA A 254 -97.24 -75.62 10.43
CA ALA A 254 -97.80 -76.62 9.52
C ALA A 254 -98.01 -78.00 10.19
N ALA A 255 -97.07 -78.45 11.03
CA ALA A 255 -97.24 -79.66 11.83
C ALA A 255 -98.37 -79.53 12.87
N GLU A 256 -98.53 -78.35 13.50
CA GLU A 256 -99.64 -78.06 14.40
C GLU A 256 -100.98 -78.00 13.64
N LEU A 257 -101.02 -77.38 12.45
CA LEU A 257 -102.22 -77.32 11.61
C LEU A 257 -102.66 -78.70 11.13
N THR A 258 -101.73 -79.58 10.72
CA THR A 258 -102.06 -80.97 10.34
C THR A 258 -102.55 -81.78 11.54
N LYS A 259 -101.97 -81.59 12.72
CA LYS A 259 -102.48 -82.19 13.96
C LYS A 259 -103.90 -81.71 14.30
N VAL A 260 -104.15 -80.40 14.27
CA VAL A 260 -105.50 -79.82 14.50
C VAL A 260 -106.50 -80.29 13.45
N SER A 261 -106.08 -80.43 12.19
CA SER A 261 -106.92 -80.99 11.12
C SER A 261 -107.30 -82.45 11.38
N ALA A 262 -106.37 -83.25 11.92
CA ALA A 262 -106.64 -84.63 12.35
C ALA A 262 -107.54 -84.70 13.60
N GLU A 263 -107.37 -83.78 14.56
CA GLU A 263 -108.25 -83.64 15.73
C GLU A 263 -109.67 -83.21 15.32
N PHE A 264 -109.80 -82.30 14.34
CA PHE A 264 -111.09 -81.90 13.76
C PHE A 264 -111.78 -83.05 13.01
N LEU A 265 -111.03 -83.86 12.26
CA LEU A 265 -111.57 -85.09 11.64
C LEU A 265 -112.07 -86.08 12.70
N ARG A 266 -111.31 -86.30 13.79
CA ARG A 266 -111.75 -87.12 14.92
C ARG A 266 -112.99 -86.55 15.61
N GLN A 267 -113.10 -85.23 15.79
CA GLN A 267 -114.31 -84.60 16.31
C GLN A 267 -115.51 -84.81 15.37
N LYS A 268 -115.31 -84.72 14.06
CA LYS A 268 -116.35 -84.96 13.05
C LYS A 268 -116.85 -86.41 13.07
N GLU A 269 -115.94 -87.37 13.19
CA GLU A 269 -116.25 -88.79 13.37
C GLU A 269 -116.99 -89.05 14.69
N TRP A 270 -116.50 -88.48 15.80
CA TRP A 270 -117.15 -88.59 17.11
C TRP A 270 -118.56 -87.99 17.10
N THR A 271 -118.77 -86.87 16.40
CA THR A 271 -120.09 -86.25 16.23
C THR A 271 -121.07 -87.17 15.46
N LEU A 272 -120.57 -87.95 14.50
CA LEU A 272 -121.39 -88.96 13.81
C LEU A 272 -121.73 -90.15 14.72
N VAL A 273 -120.82 -90.56 15.61
CA VAL A 273 -121.09 -91.58 16.63
C VAL A 273 -122.14 -91.09 17.64
N VAL A 274 -122.03 -89.86 18.13
CA VAL A 274 -123.01 -89.25 19.04
C VAL A 274 -124.40 -89.21 18.40
N LYS A 275 -124.53 -88.71 17.16
CA LYS A 275 -125.80 -88.70 16.43
C LYS A 275 -126.41 -90.09 16.24
N LYS A 276 -125.60 -91.14 16.18
CA LYS A 276 -126.07 -92.53 16.10
C LYS A 276 -126.59 -93.02 17.47
N VAL A 277 -125.85 -92.76 18.54
CA VAL A 277 -126.26 -93.07 19.93
C VAL A 277 -127.53 -92.31 20.33
N GLU A 278 -127.70 -91.07 19.88
CA GLU A 278 -128.91 -90.27 20.12
C GLU A 278 -130.13 -90.81 19.36
N ALA A 279 -129.94 -91.31 18.13
CA ALA A 279 -131.00 -91.95 17.35
C ALA A 279 -131.44 -93.31 17.94
N ASP A 280 -130.52 -94.06 18.56
CA ASP A 280 -130.84 -95.33 19.21
C ASP A 280 -131.53 -95.10 20.59
N LYS A 281 -131.07 -94.12 21.38
CA LYS A 281 -131.71 -93.74 22.66
C LYS A 281 -133.14 -93.21 22.53
N LEU A 282 -133.47 -92.55 21.41
CA LEU A 282 -134.81 -92.04 21.13
C LEU A 282 -135.86 -93.14 20.93
N LYS A 283 -135.46 -94.39 20.61
CA LYS A 283 -136.38 -95.53 20.51
C LYS A 283 -136.62 -96.27 21.83
N GLU A 284 -135.75 -96.07 22.81
CA GLU A 284 -135.84 -96.74 24.12
C GLU A 284 -136.65 -95.89 25.12
N ALA A 285 -136.51 -94.56 25.04
CA ALA A 285 -137.17 -93.59 25.92
C ALA A 285 -138.71 -93.53 25.83
N GLU A 286 -139.32 -93.89 24.69
CA GLU A 286 -140.79 -93.92 24.55
C GLU A 286 -141.44 -95.08 25.34
N SER A 287 -140.67 -96.11 25.73
CA SER A 287 -141.20 -97.28 26.46
C SER A 287 -141.20 -97.13 27.99
N GLU A 288 -140.34 -96.25 28.53
CA GLU A 288 -140.12 -96.07 29.98
C GLU A 288 -141.00 -94.96 30.59
N HIS A 289 -141.43 -93.98 29.79
CA HIS A 289 -142.19 -92.81 30.27
C HIS A 289 -143.56 -93.16 30.90
N ASN A 290 -144.14 -94.33 30.58
CA ASN A 290 -145.37 -94.81 31.20
C ASN A 290 -145.19 -95.51 32.57
N LYS A 291 -143.95 -95.62 33.09
CA LYS A 291 -143.67 -96.25 34.40
C LYS A 291 -143.05 -95.29 35.43
N ALA A 292 -142.36 -94.24 34.99
CA ALA A 292 -141.64 -93.32 35.88
C ALA A 292 -142.54 -92.39 36.73
N ALA A 293 -143.81 -92.19 36.32
CA ALA A 293 -144.74 -91.27 37.01
C ALA A 293 -145.14 -91.68 38.45
N ILE A 294 -144.81 -92.91 38.88
CA ILE A 294 -145.17 -93.45 40.21
C ILE A 294 -143.97 -93.45 41.18
N ALA A 295 -142.74 -93.26 40.70
CA ALA A 295 -141.52 -93.39 41.51
C ALA A 295 -141.02 -92.08 42.17
N TRP A 296 -141.58 -90.92 41.78
CA TRP A 296 -141.07 -89.61 42.22
C TRP A 296 -141.25 -89.34 43.72
N GLU A 297 -142.25 -89.95 44.36
CA GLU A 297 -142.58 -89.74 45.77
C GLU A 297 -141.60 -90.45 46.75
N GLN A 298 -140.77 -91.38 46.26
CA GLN A 298 -139.88 -92.21 47.11
C GLN A 298 -138.44 -91.70 47.20
N ALA A 299 -137.94 -90.95 46.21
CA ALA A 299 -136.57 -90.42 46.21
C ALA A 299 -136.33 -89.27 47.22
N LYS A 300 -137.39 -88.80 47.89
CA LYS A 300 -137.36 -87.68 48.83
C LYS A 300 -136.64 -87.97 50.16
N ASN A 301 -136.44 -89.25 50.50
CA ASN A 301 -136.02 -89.67 51.85
C ASN A 301 -134.56 -90.14 51.99
N GLU A 302 -133.76 -90.20 50.91
CA GLU A 302 -132.41 -90.80 50.97
C GLU A 302 -131.25 -89.77 50.91
N LEU A 303 -131.54 -88.50 50.61
CA LEU A 303 -130.53 -87.43 50.56
C LEU A 303 -129.99 -86.99 51.93
N GLU A 304 -130.64 -87.38 53.04
CA GLU A 304 -130.18 -87.03 54.40
C GLU A 304 -129.03 -87.92 54.94
N GLN A 305 -128.61 -88.98 54.23
CA GLN A 305 -127.59 -89.93 54.74
C GLN A 305 -126.20 -89.84 54.09
N ALA A 306 -125.99 -88.99 53.07
CA ALA A 306 -124.71 -88.95 52.34
C ALA A 306 -123.58 -88.15 53.03
N ILE A 307 -123.89 -87.37 54.07
CA ILE A 307 -122.98 -86.35 54.65
C ILE A 307 -121.82 -86.95 55.48
N VAL A 308 -121.90 -88.21 55.93
CA VAL A 308 -120.92 -88.80 56.88
C VAL A 308 -119.91 -89.75 56.20
N ARG A 309 -119.88 -89.83 54.85
CA ARG A 309 -118.75 -90.47 54.11
C ARG A 309 -117.70 -89.44 53.68
N LEU A 310 -117.36 -88.60 54.64
CA LEU A 310 -116.17 -87.77 54.68
C LEU A 310 -114.87 -88.61 54.56
N GLU A 311 -113.79 -87.89 54.29
CA GLU A 311 -112.46 -88.15 54.88
C GLU A 311 -111.80 -89.50 54.62
N ALA A 312 -111.47 -89.75 53.35
CA ALA A 312 -110.21 -90.42 53.01
C ALA A 312 -109.56 -89.78 51.77
N THR A 313 -108.22 -89.81 51.74
CA THR A 313 -107.34 -89.46 50.60
C THR A 313 -107.20 -87.99 50.17
N THR A 314 -107.26 -87.06 51.13
CA THR A 314 -106.23 -86.01 51.18
C THR A 314 -104.85 -86.66 51.42
N LYS A 315 -104.17 -87.10 50.33
CA LYS A 315 -102.72 -87.38 50.22
C LYS A 315 -102.39 -87.98 48.84
N SER A 316 -101.81 -87.17 47.93
CA SER A 316 -100.92 -87.55 46.80
C SER A 316 -101.09 -86.65 45.56
N ALA A 317 -100.54 -85.41 45.59
CA ALA A 317 -100.19 -84.67 44.37
C ALA A 317 -99.18 -83.51 44.56
N GLU A 318 -98.63 -83.26 45.76
CA GLU A 318 -97.56 -82.27 46.00
C GLU A 318 -96.18 -82.78 45.51
N ALA A 319 -96.06 -83.16 44.23
CA ALA A 319 -94.91 -83.93 43.74
C ALA A 319 -94.19 -83.38 42.49
N ILE A 320 -94.64 -82.27 41.87
CA ILE A 320 -93.98 -81.68 40.68
C ILE A 320 -93.91 -80.14 40.76
N ALA A 321 -93.46 -79.59 41.89
CA ALA A 321 -93.38 -78.12 42.10
C ALA A 321 -92.01 -77.59 42.58
N ALA A 322 -90.95 -78.42 42.65
CA ALA A 322 -89.70 -78.05 43.32
C ALA A 322 -88.40 -78.57 42.65
N ALA A 323 -88.16 -78.24 41.37
CA ALA A 323 -86.93 -78.66 40.66
C ALA A 323 -86.41 -77.70 39.57
N LYS A 324 -86.42 -76.37 39.79
CA LYS A 324 -85.75 -75.38 38.90
C LYS A 324 -85.10 -74.19 39.65
N THR A 325 -84.31 -74.48 40.68
CA THR A 325 -83.63 -73.45 41.50
C THR A 325 -82.17 -73.79 41.83
N HIS A 326 -81.44 -74.44 40.91
CA HIS A 326 -80.00 -74.73 41.08
C HIS A 326 -79.06 -73.87 40.22
N ASP A 327 -79.42 -73.64 38.95
CA ASP A 327 -78.52 -73.00 37.96
C ASP A 327 -78.27 -71.49 38.19
N ALA A 328 -79.10 -70.83 39.00
CA ALA A 328 -78.96 -69.40 39.30
C ALA A 328 -77.81 -69.07 40.27
N SER A 329 -77.25 -70.05 41.00
CA SER A 329 -76.28 -69.79 42.08
C SER A 329 -74.80 -69.89 41.66
N GLN A 330 -74.49 -70.56 40.55
CA GLN A 330 -73.10 -70.67 40.06
C GLN A 330 -72.68 -69.46 39.21
N ALA A 331 -73.58 -68.89 38.41
CA ALA A 331 -73.30 -67.71 37.58
C ALA A 331 -72.86 -66.48 38.41
N ALA A 332 -73.44 -66.30 39.61
CA ALA A 332 -73.11 -65.19 40.50
C ALA A 332 -71.67 -65.23 41.08
N LYS A 333 -71.01 -66.40 41.09
CA LYS A 333 -69.66 -66.56 41.65
C LYS A 333 -68.55 -66.25 40.64
N GLN A 334 -68.77 -66.50 39.34
CA GLN A 334 -67.80 -66.16 38.29
C GLN A 334 -67.75 -64.65 38.01
N LEU A 335 -68.88 -63.94 38.14
CA LEU A 335 -68.96 -62.50 37.87
C LEU A 335 -68.10 -61.65 38.84
N ASN A 336 -67.99 -62.09 40.10
CA ASN A 336 -67.22 -61.39 41.14
C ASN A 336 -65.69 -61.55 40.97
N LEU A 337 -65.22 -62.63 40.32
CA LEU A 337 -63.79 -62.86 40.08
C LEU A 337 -63.25 -61.95 38.97
N LEU A 338 -64.04 -61.74 37.91
CA LEU A 338 -63.70 -60.85 36.79
C LEU A 338 -63.72 -59.36 37.20
N GLN A 339 -64.62 -58.97 38.11
CA GLN A 339 -64.67 -57.60 38.64
C GLN A 339 -63.42 -57.21 39.46
N ILE A 340 -62.71 -58.17 40.05
CA ILE A 340 -61.45 -57.91 40.76
C ILE A 340 -60.29 -57.72 39.76
N GLN A 341 -60.20 -58.56 38.73
CA GLN A 341 -59.17 -58.44 37.68
C GLN A 341 -59.26 -57.14 36.88
N ALA A 342 -60.48 -56.69 36.54
CA ALA A 342 -60.69 -55.41 35.86
C ALA A 342 -60.20 -54.21 36.70
N ARG A 343 -60.31 -54.29 38.04
CA ARG A 343 -59.99 -53.19 38.96
C ARG A 343 -58.49 -53.01 39.20
N ASP A 344 -57.68 -54.05 39.02
CA ASP A 344 -56.22 -53.96 39.09
C ASP A 344 -55.60 -53.57 37.74
N GLN A 345 -56.16 -53.99 36.60
CA GLN A 345 -55.76 -53.46 35.28
C GLN A 345 -56.04 -51.94 35.16
N GLN A 346 -57.12 -51.45 35.78
CA GLN A 346 -57.40 -50.02 35.80
C GLN A 346 -56.40 -49.21 36.66
N LYS A 347 -55.72 -49.83 37.62
CA LYS A 347 -54.64 -49.20 38.40
C LYS A 347 -53.31 -49.17 37.65
N THR A 348 -52.92 -50.24 36.97
CA THR A 348 -51.66 -50.25 36.18
C THR A 348 -51.71 -49.22 35.05
N MET A 349 -52.87 -49.05 34.40
CA MET A 349 -53.08 -47.99 33.41
C MET A 349 -52.93 -46.57 33.97
N SER A 350 -53.34 -46.33 35.22
CA SER A 350 -53.18 -45.00 35.86
C SER A 350 -51.72 -44.67 36.20
N VAL A 351 -50.91 -45.68 36.55
CA VAL A 351 -49.47 -45.50 36.78
C VAL A 351 -48.74 -45.18 35.48
N HIS A 352 -48.98 -45.95 34.41
CA HIS A 352 -48.36 -45.66 33.11
C HIS A 352 -48.81 -44.32 32.48
N GLN A 353 -50.01 -43.84 32.78
CA GLN A 353 -50.43 -42.48 32.41
C GLN A 353 -49.69 -41.40 33.22
N ALA A 354 -49.41 -41.64 34.51
CA ALA A 354 -48.59 -40.73 35.33
C ALA A 354 -47.13 -40.68 34.84
N ASP A 355 -46.52 -41.83 34.54
CA ASP A 355 -45.16 -41.92 34.00
C ASP A 355 -45.03 -41.22 32.63
N LYS A 356 -46.02 -41.41 31.75
CA LYS A 356 -46.09 -40.72 30.45
C LYS A 356 -46.21 -39.20 30.62
N ALA A 357 -46.97 -38.73 31.61
CA ALA A 357 -47.08 -37.31 31.93
C ALA A 357 -45.78 -36.74 32.56
N ALA A 358 -45.05 -37.54 33.33
CA ALA A 358 -43.74 -37.16 33.87
C ALA A 358 -42.70 -37.01 32.75
N MET A 359 -42.57 -38.00 31.86
CA MET A 359 -41.66 -37.91 30.70
C MET A 359 -42.01 -36.76 29.75
N ALA A 360 -43.31 -36.46 29.55
CA ALA A 360 -43.72 -35.31 28.74
C ALA A 360 -43.23 -33.97 29.33
N ARG A 361 -43.22 -33.83 30.66
CA ARG A 361 -42.70 -32.62 31.36
C ARG A 361 -41.18 -32.54 31.31
N GLU A 362 -40.45 -33.65 31.42
CA GLU A 362 -38.99 -33.65 31.21
C GLU A 362 -38.63 -33.26 29.77
N LEU A 363 -39.41 -33.72 28.78
CA LEU A 363 -39.19 -33.42 27.36
C LEU A 363 -39.53 -31.95 27.02
N GLU A 364 -40.56 -31.37 27.62
CA GLU A 364 -40.82 -29.91 27.61
C GLU A 364 -39.66 -29.12 28.24
N GLY A 365 -39.17 -29.53 29.41
CA GLY A 365 -38.04 -28.88 30.09
C GLY A 365 -36.73 -28.93 29.30
N LEU A 366 -36.47 -30.02 28.59
CA LEU A 366 -35.33 -30.13 27.67
C LEU A 366 -35.50 -29.26 26.42
N LYS A 367 -36.71 -29.19 25.84
CA LYS A 367 -37.02 -28.27 24.73
C LYS A 367 -36.81 -26.80 25.14
N ALA A 368 -37.24 -26.41 26.34
CA ALA A 368 -37.03 -25.07 26.87
C ALA A 368 -35.54 -24.73 27.01
N LYS A 369 -34.71 -25.66 27.53
CA LYS A 369 -33.25 -25.48 27.60
C LYS A 369 -32.58 -25.41 26.21
N VAL A 370 -33.04 -26.19 25.24
CA VAL A 370 -32.53 -26.11 23.85
C VAL A 370 -32.88 -24.75 23.22
N ALA A 371 -34.11 -24.25 23.44
CA ALA A 371 -34.52 -22.92 22.97
C ALA A 371 -33.69 -21.81 23.63
N GLU A 372 -33.43 -21.89 24.94
CA GLU A 372 -32.59 -20.93 25.67
C GLU A 372 -31.15 -20.91 25.16
N LEU A 373 -30.55 -22.10 24.93
CA LEU A 373 -29.19 -22.21 24.38
C LEU A 373 -29.11 -21.73 22.92
N THR A 374 -30.14 -21.98 22.11
CA THR A 374 -30.22 -21.48 20.73
C THR A 374 -30.34 -19.96 20.71
N ALA A 375 -31.15 -19.37 21.61
CA ALA A 375 -31.26 -17.92 21.75
C ALA A 375 -29.93 -17.28 22.21
N LYS A 376 -29.19 -17.90 23.14
CA LYS A 376 -27.86 -17.45 23.55
C LYS A 376 -26.83 -17.54 22.41
N LEU A 377 -26.86 -18.61 21.60
CA LEU A 377 -26.00 -18.75 20.42
C LEU A 377 -26.30 -17.70 19.35
N GLN A 378 -27.59 -17.42 19.10
CA GLN A 378 -28.03 -16.36 18.18
C GLN A 378 -27.65 -14.96 18.68
N ALA A 379 -27.76 -14.69 19.98
CA ALA A 379 -27.30 -13.44 20.58
C ALA A 379 -25.78 -13.26 20.47
N ALA A 380 -24.99 -14.32 20.71
CA ALA A 380 -23.53 -14.30 20.60
C ALA A 380 -23.06 -14.06 19.16
N THR A 381 -23.70 -14.70 18.17
CA THR A 381 -23.40 -14.48 16.75
C THR A 381 -23.79 -13.08 16.27
N LEU A 382 -24.91 -12.53 16.75
CA LEU A 382 -25.27 -11.12 16.52
C LEU A 382 -24.30 -10.13 17.17
N ALA A 383 -23.76 -10.45 18.34
CA ALA A 383 -22.75 -9.63 19.02
C ALA A 383 -21.40 -9.63 18.26
N ALA A 384 -20.95 -10.81 17.79
CA ALA A 384 -19.75 -10.93 16.95
C ALA A 384 -19.91 -10.13 15.64
N ALA A 385 -21.03 -10.29 14.93
CA ALA A 385 -21.31 -9.55 13.70
C ALA A 385 -21.37 -8.02 13.90
N LYS A 386 -21.79 -7.54 15.10
CA LYS A 386 -21.71 -6.12 15.45
C LYS A 386 -20.27 -5.64 15.64
N MET A 387 -19.44 -6.38 16.38
CA MET A 387 -18.01 -6.03 16.54
C MET A 387 -17.26 -6.00 15.22
N ASP A 388 -17.53 -6.96 14.32
CA ASP A 388 -16.87 -7.00 13.01
C ASP A 388 -17.34 -5.86 12.10
N LYS A 389 -18.63 -5.48 12.17
CA LYS A 389 -19.15 -4.28 11.50
C LYS A 389 -18.53 -2.99 12.05
N GLU A 390 -18.36 -2.87 13.37
CA GLU A 390 -17.72 -1.71 14.00
C GLU A 390 -16.23 -1.61 13.65
N LYS A 391 -15.48 -2.73 13.65
CA LYS A 391 -14.10 -2.79 13.16
C LYS A 391 -14.00 -2.39 11.69
N ALA A 392 -14.88 -2.91 10.84
CA ALA A 392 -14.91 -2.55 9.42
C ALA A 392 -15.20 -1.05 9.21
N LEU A 393 -16.10 -0.47 10.00
CA LEU A 393 -16.46 0.95 9.92
C LEU A 393 -15.35 1.86 10.47
N ALA A 394 -14.63 1.44 11.50
CA ALA A 394 -13.43 2.11 11.99
C ALA A 394 -12.28 2.07 10.94
N GLN A 395 -12.03 0.91 10.34
CA GLN A 395 -11.04 0.78 9.26
C GLN A 395 -11.43 1.58 8.01
N ALA A 396 -12.72 1.66 7.67
CA ALA A 396 -13.21 2.48 6.57
C ALA A 396 -12.93 3.98 6.82
N LYS A 397 -13.27 4.50 8.00
CA LYS A 397 -12.96 5.89 8.40
C LYS A 397 -11.46 6.18 8.38
N GLN A 398 -10.63 5.25 8.85
CA GLN A 398 -9.18 5.42 8.84
C GLN A 398 -8.60 5.46 7.41
N ARG A 399 -9.14 4.65 6.49
CA ARG A 399 -8.79 4.69 5.06
C ARG A 399 -9.26 5.97 4.38
N GLU A 400 -10.46 6.44 4.70
CA GLU A 400 -11.03 7.69 4.18
C GLU A 400 -10.18 8.89 4.61
N GLN A 401 -9.83 8.98 5.89
CA GLN A 401 -8.92 10.00 6.42
C GLN A 401 -7.55 9.97 5.72
N ALA A 402 -6.93 8.79 5.61
CA ALA A 402 -5.65 8.64 4.91
C ALA A 402 -5.72 9.01 3.41
N ASN A 403 -6.86 8.81 2.75
CA ASN A 403 -7.08 9.24 1.38
C ASN A 403 -7.26 10.78 1.27
N VAL A 404 -7.96 11.40 2.22
CA VAL A 404 -8.09 12.86 2.32
C VAL A 404 -6.72 13.51 2.52
N ASP A 405 -5.89 12.96 3.40
CA ASP A 405 -4.57 13.54 3.69
C ASP A 405 -3.58 13.30 2.52
N ARG A 406 -3.68 12.17 1.80
CA ARG A 406 -3.00 11.98 0.50
C ARG A 406 -3.46 12.99 -0.57
N ALA A 407 -4.74 13.30 -0.65
CA ALA A 407 -5.27 14.26 -1.61
C ALA A 407 -4.75 15.69 -1.34
N LYS A 408 -4.68 16.10 -0.06
CA LYS A 408 -4.07 17.39 0.34
C LYS A 408 -2.58 17.45 0.01
N LEU A 409 -1.83 16.38 0.27
CA LEU A 409 -0.41 16.32 -0.09
C LEU A 409 -0.22 16.40 -1.62
N ALA A 410 -1.05 15.69 -2.39
CA ALA A 410 -1.02 15.76 -3.86
C ALA A 410 -1.29 17.19 -4.38
N SER A 411 -2.32 17.89 -3.85
CA SER A 411 -2.60 19.26 -4.28
C SER A 411 -1.47 20.23 -3.91
N ALA A 412 -0.87 20.09 -2.73
CA ALA A 412 0.28 20.90 -2.32
C ALA A 412 1.51 20.67 -3.21
N PHE A 413 1.75 19.42 -3.65
CA PHE A 413 2.80 19.09 -4.62
C PHE A 413 2.55 19.73 -6.00
N ASP A 414 1.31 19.66 -6.50
CA ASP A 414 0.95 20.28 -7.78
C ASP A 414 1.01 21.81 -7.74
N GLU A 415 0.68 22.42 -6.59
CA GLU A 415 0.77 23.86 -6.37
C GLU A 415 2.24 24.32 -6.35
N ALA A 416 3.11 23.66 -5.57
CA ALA A 416 4.54 23.91 -5.59
C ALA A 416 5.19 23.67 -6.97
N ARG A 417 4.71 22.68 -7.73
CA ARG A 417 5.16 22.44 -9.12
C ARG A 417 4.78 23.57 -10.06
N LYS A 418 3.60 24.17 -9.90
CA LYS A 418 3.17 25.37 -10.65
C LYS A 418 4.02 26.58 -10.27
N GLU A 419 4.28 26.80 -8.98
CA GLU A 419 5.16 27.89 -8.52
C GLU A 419 6.58 27.76 -9.10
N GLY A 420 7.16 26.55 -9.06
CA GLY A 420 8.47 26.28 -9.69
C GLY A 420 8.48 26.54 -11.20
N ALA A 421 7.40 26.20 -11.90
CA ALA A 421 7.26 26.51 -13.33
C ALA A 421 7.17 28.03 -13.59
N VAL A 422 6.46 28.79 -12.75
CA VAL A 422 6.39 30.26 -12.82
C VAL A 422 7.76 30.90 -12.54
N GLN A 423 8.48 30.44 -11.51
CA GLN A 423 9.83 30.92 -11.20
C GLN A 423 10.81 30.65 -12.34
N LYS A 424 10.72 29.48 -12.99
CA LYS A 424 11.51 29.16 -14.18
C LYS A 424 11.17 30.07 -15.36
N ALA A 425 9.88 30.25 -15.67
CA ALA A 425 9.44 31.13 -16.76
C ALA A 425 9.87 32.60 -16.56
N LEU A 426 9.87 33.07 -15.31
CA LEU A 426 10.46 34.36 -14.94
C LEU A 426 11.96 34.39 -15.22
N ALA A 427 12.74 33.43 -14.72
CA ALA A 427 14.19 33.36 -14.96
C ALA A 427 14.53 33.32 -16.46
N ASP A 428 13.77 32.58 -17.27
CA ASP A 428 13.91 32.53 -18.74
C ASP A 428 13.48 33.84 -19.42
N GLY A 429 12.60 34.62 -18.81
CA GLY A 429 12.30 36.01 -19.20
C GLY A 429 13.48 36.95 -18.93
N TRP A 430 13.98 36.98 -17.70
CA TRP A 430 15.14 37.78 -17.29
C TRP A 430 16.40 37.46 -18.13
N ALA A 431 16.61 36.20 -18.49
CA ALA A 431 17.72 35.79 -19.36
C ALA A 431 17.57 36.29 -20.81
N ARG A 432 16.34 36.48 -21.31
CA ARG A 432 16.06 37.09 -22.63
C ARG A 432 16.28 38.60 -22.60
N ASP A 433 15.76 39.29 -21.59
CA ASP A 433 16.01 40.73 -21.35
C ASP A 433 17.52 41.01 -21.33
N LEU A 434 18.29 40.24 -20.55
CA LEU A 434 19.74 40.42 -20.42
C LEU A 434 20.45 40.22 -21.77
N LYS A 435 20.06 39.21 -22.56
CA LYS A 435 20.60 39.01 -23.91
C LYS A 435 20.25 40.16 -24.86
N GLN A 436 19.05 40.73 -24.76
CA GLN A 436 18.62 41.86 -25.58
C GLN A 436 19.41 43.13 -25.24
N VAL A 437 19.58 43.45 -23.95
CA VAL A 437 20.42 44.58 -23.49
C VAL A 437 21.88 44.39 -23.88
N GLN A 438 22.44 43.16 -23.79
CA GLN A 438 23.78 42.86 -24.28
C GLN A 438 23.91 43.01 -25.81
N ALA A 439 22.88 42.66 -26.58
CA ALA A 439 22.88 42.83 -28.03
C ALA A 439 22.82 44.31 -28.42
N GLN A 440 21.96 45.10 -27.78
CA GLN A 440 21.90 46.56 -27.94
C GLN A 440 23.24 47.21 -27.57
N LEU A 441 23.81 46.89 -26.41
CA LEU A 441 25.10 47.40 -25.98
C LEU A 441 26.24 47.08 -26.99
N ARG A 442 26.21 45.91 -27.63
CA ARG A 442 27.17 45.54 -28.69
C ARG A 442 26.93 46.30 -30.01
N ALA A 443 25.68 46.61 -30.36
CA ALA A 443 25.36 47.42 -31.53
C ALA A 443 25.86 48.86 -31.35
N GLU A 444 25.49 49.50 -30.24
CA GLU A 444 25.91 50.87 -29.87
C GLU A 444 27.44 51.00 -29.74
N GLN A 445 28.12 49.96 -29.26
CA GLN A 445 29.60 49.93 -29.23
C GLN A 445 30.23 49.85 -30.63
N ARG A 446 29.59 49.18 -31.59
CA ARG A 446 30.05 49.15 -33.00
C ARG A 446 29.81 50.49 -33.66
N GLU A 447 28.61 51.06 -33.51
CA GLU A 447 28.29 52.37 -34.06
C GLU A 447 29.21 53.46 -33.49
N ARG A 448 29.49 53.45 -32.18
CA ARG A 448 30.49 54.34 -31.57
C ARG A 448 31.88 54.14 -32.20
N ALA A 449 32.33 52.91 -32.41
CA ALA A 449 33.64 52.64 -33.02
C ALA A 449 33.71 53.09 -34.49
N GLU A 450 32.61 52.98 -35.23
CA GLU A 450 32.48 53.49 -36.60
C GLU A 450 32.48 55.03 -36.63
N GLN A 451 31.70 55.69 -35.77
CA GLN A 451 31.70 57.15 -35.65
C GLN A 451 33.07 57.70 -35.16
N GLN A 452 33.80 56.95 -34.33
CA GLN A 452 35.17 57.29 -33.93
C GLN A 452 36.15 57.21 -35.11
N ARG A 453 36.04 56.19 -35.98
CA ARG A 453 36.84 56.10 -37.21
C ARG A 453 36.54 57.25 -38.18
N VAL A 454 35.25 57.56 -38.39
CA VAL A 454 34.84 58.71 -39.22
C VAL A 454 35.38 60.02 -38.65
N MET A 455 35.39 60.18 -37.32
CA MET A 455 36.00 61.34 -36.66
C MET A 455 37.52 61.40 -36.85
N GLU A 456 38.23 60.27 -36.78
CA GLU A 456 39.68 60.18 -37.05
C GLU A 456 40.01 60.48 -38.53
N GLU A 457 39.20 60.02 -39.47
CA GLU A 457 39.33 60.33 -40.90
C GLU A 457 39.07 61.82 -41.18
N LEU A 458 37.95 62.37 -40.67
CA LEU A 458 37.67 63.80 -40.76
C LEU A 458 38.78 64.65 -40.13
N LEU A 459 39.48 64.18 -39.09
CA LEU A 459 40.62 64.89 -38.49
C LEU A 459 41.90 64.85 -39.34
N ARG A 460 42.04 63.89 -40.26
CA ARG A 460 43.14 63.86 -41.25
C ARG A 460 42.88 64.76 -42.44
N ASP A 461 41.62 64.91 -42.84
CA ASP A 461 41.21 65.75 -43.95
C ASP A 461 40.92 67.20 -43.49
N ASP A 462 41.06 68.17 -44.40
CA ASP A 462 40.66 69.58 -44.18
C ASP A 462 39.13 69.79 -44.21
N ALA A 463 38.37 68.77 -43.78
CA ALA A 463 36.91 68.81 -43.65
C ALA A 463 36.45 69.94 -42.70
N GLY A 464 35.27 70.49 -43.00
CA GLY A 464 34.75 71.69 -42.36
C GLY A 464 34.52 71.54 -40.86
N LYS A 465 34.77 72.62 -40.09
CA LYS A 465 34.56 72.64 -38.62
C LYS A 465 33.14 72.23 -38.17
N ALA A 466 32.14 72.37 -39.02
CA ALA A 466 30.76 71.96 -38.73
C ALA A 466 30.61 70.43 -38.63
N GLU A 467 31.09 69.67 -39.61
CA GLU A 467 31.02 68.20 -39.63
C GLU A 467 31.84 67.57 -38.49
N LYS A 468 33.02 68.14 -38.22
CA LYS A 468 33.85 67.79 -37.05
C LYS A 468 33.09 68.01 -35.73
N MET A 469 32.31 69.08 -35.61
CA MET A 469 31.53 69.35 -34.40
C MET A 469 30.29 68.44 -34.28
N GLU A 470 29.65 68.09 -35.40
CA GLU A 470 28.49 67.19 -35.39
C GLU A 470 28.88 65.74 -35.07
N THR A 471 29.97 65.24 -35.65
CA THR A 471 30.51 63.90 -35.34
C THR A 471 30.93 63.78 -33.88
N VAL A 472 31.61 64.79 -33.32
CA VAL A 472 31.92 64.86 -31.87
C VAL A 472 30.65 64.81 -31.01
N ARG A 473 29.57 65.52 -31.39
CA ARG A 473 28.28 65.44 -30.67
C ARG A 473 27.64 64.05 -30.77
N ARG A 474 27.69 63.40 -31.93
CA ARG A 474 27.20 62.02 -32.12
C ARG A 474 27.99 61.02 -31.27
N VAL A 475 29.32 61.08 -31.28
CA VAL A 475 30.19 60.23 -30.43
C VAL A 475 29.89 60.46 -28.94
N ALA A 476 29.77 61.70 -28.49
CA ALA A 476 29.41 62.01 -27.09
C ALA A 476 28.02 61.49 -26.70
N SER A 477 27.05 61.54 -27.61
CA SER A 477 25.70 60.98 -27.41
C SER A 477 25.74 59.45 -27.30
N LEU A 478 26.44 58.77 -28.21
CA LEU A 478 26.63 57.31 -28.18
C LEU A 478 27.40 56.87 -26.92
N GLU A 479 28.36 57.68 -26.44
CA GLU A 479 29.06 57.45 -25.18
C GLU A 479 28.17 57.54 -23.94
N GLN A 480 27.14 58.40 -23.98
CA GLN A 480 26.13 58.47 -22.93
C GLN A 480 25.22 57.23 -22.99
N ILE A 481 24.71 56.88 -24.17
CA ILE A 481 23.86 55.69 -24.39
C ILE A 481 24.60 54.40 -23.97
N VAL A 482 25.87 54.23 -24.34
CA VAL A 482 26.70 53.07 -23.93
C VAL A 482 26.95 53.04 -22.41
N ARG A 483 27.04 54.20 -21.74
CA ARG A 483 27.14 54.26 -20.27
C ARG A 483 25.81 53.86 -19.61
N ASP A 484 24.70 54.38 -20.10
CA ASP A 484 23.38 54.11 -19.55
C ASP A 484 22.97 52.64 -19.76
N LEU A 485 23.26 52.05 -20.93
CA LEU A 485 23.08 50.62 -21.20
C LEU A 485 23.98 49.73 -20.33
N LYS A 486 25.21 50.15 -20.01
CA LYS A 486 26.05 49.44 -19.03
C LYS A 486 25.47 49.49 -17.62
N GLY A 487 24.88 50.62 -17.23
CA GLY A 487 24.16 50.76 -15.96
C GLY A 487 22.94 49.85 -15.89
N GLN A 488 22.11 49.84 -16.94
CA GLN A 488 20.96 48.94 -17.06
C GLN A 488 21.38 47.47 -17.05
N LEU A 489 22.46 47.11 -17.74
CA LEU A 489 22.99 45.74 -17.75
C LEU A 489 23.42 45.31 -16.36
N SER A 490 24.14 46.14 -15.61
CA SER A 490 24.58 45.79 -14.25
C SER A 490 23.41 45.64 -13.28
N ALA A 491 22.38 46.49 -13.39
CA ALA A 491 21.15 46.39 -12.60
C ALA A 491 20.32 45.13 -12.94
N LYS A 492 20.20 44.79 -14.23
CA LYS A 492 19.56 43.54 -14.66
C LYS A 492 20.36 42.31 -14.23
N ASP A 493 21.69 42.38 -14.20
CA ASP A 493 22.56 41.31 -13.70
C ASP A 493 22.47 41.12 -12.18
N THR A 494 22.44 42.19 -11.38
CA THR A 494 22.30 42.08 -9.92
C THR A 494 20.94 41.55 -9.52
N GLU A 495 19.85 42.02 -10.16
CA GLU A 495 18.53 41.48 -9.89
C GLU A 495 18.35 40.06 -10.45
N GLY A 496 18.93 39.76 -11.61
CA GLY A 496 19.02 38.38 -12.12
C GLY A 496 19.82 37.44 -11.19
N ARG A 497 20.75 37.95 -10.37
CA ARG A 497 21.38 37.18 -9.27
C ARG A 497 20.45 37.04 -8.07
N ARG A 498 19.72 38.09 -7.68
CA ARG A 498 18.72 38.05 -6.60
C ARG A 498 17.64 37.00 -6.87
N VAL A 499 17.02 37.05 -8.04
CA VAL A 499 15.97 36.09 -8.46
C VAL A 499 16.51 34.65 -8.50
N ARG A 500 17.75 34.44 -8.95
CA ARG A 500 18.38 33.11 -8.92
C ARG A 500 18.69 32.62 -7.50
N ALA A 501 19.08 33.51 -6.59
CA ALA A 501 19.30 33.16 -5.18
C ALA A 501 17.97 32.84 -4.46
N GLU A 502 16.91 33.58 -4.74
CA GLU A 502 15.55 33.32 -4.24
C GLU A 502 15.03 31.97 -4.75
N ALA A 503 15.14 31.69 -6.06
CA ALA A 503 14.76 30.41 -6.65
C ALA A 503 15.58 29.22 -6.12
N ALA A 504 16.89 29.41 -5.83
CA ALA A 504 17.71 28.38 -5.19
C ALA A 504 17.29 28.13 -3.73
N SER A 505 16.83 29.18 -3.02
CA SER A 505 16.31 29.07 -1.66
C SER A 505 14.98 28.31 -1.61
N THR A 506 14.02 28.65 -2.49
CA THR A 506 12.72 27.96 -2.59
C THR A 506 12.90 26.50 -3.00
N GLN A 507 13.78 26.21 -3.97
CA GLN A 507 14.12 24.83 -4.33
C GLN A 507 14.68 24.06 -3.12
N LYS A 508 15.59 24.65 -2.35
CA LYS A 508 16.18 24.00 -1.16
C LYS A 508 15.15 23.75 -0.05
N GLN A 509 14.16 24.63 0.11
CA GLN A 509 13.02 24.42 1.02
C GLN A 509 12.12 23.28 0.52
N LEU A 510 11.83 23.22 -0.78
CA LEU A 510 11.09 22.12 -1.40
C LEU A 510 11.78 20.77 -1.23
N GLU A 511 13.09 20.70 -1.49
CA GLU A 511 13.88 19.49 -1.24
C GLU A 511 13.86 19.08 0.24
N ALA A 512 13.87 20.03 1.18
CA ALA A 512 13.77 19.74 2.60
C ALA A 512 12.39 19.16 2.98
N HIS A 513 11.30 19.70 2.43
CA HIS A 513 9.94 19.17 2.61
C HIS A 513 9.78 17.77 1.99
N VAL A 514 10.29 17.54 0.77
CA VAL A 514 10.30 16.20 0.16
C VAL A 514 11.04 15.19 1.04
N ARG A 515 12.23 15.54 1.56
CA ARG A 515 13.00 14.69 2.47
C ARG A 515 12.35 14.52 3.85
N ALA A 516 11.43 15.39 4.27
CA ALA A 516 10.64 15.22 5.48
C ALA A 516 9.49 14.22 5.25
N LEU A 517 8.68 14.47 4.22
CA LEU A 517 7.58 13.57 3.81
C LEU A 517 8.07 12.16 3.47
N GLN A 518 9.24 12.04 2.85
CA GLN A 518 9.84 10.74 2.55
C GLN A 518 10.32 9.99 3.81
N ARG A 519 10.69 10.71 4.88
CA ARG A 519 10.95 10.10 6.20
C ARG A 519 9.66 9.65 6.87
N GLU A 520 8.62 10.47 6.89
CA GLU A 520 7.29 10.11 7.42
C GLU A 520 6.70 8.89 6.69
N CYS A 521 6.81 8.83 5.37
CA CYS A 521 6.42 7.66 4.58
C CYS A 521 7.22 6.40 4.92
N ASN A 522 8.53 6.52 5.14
CA ASN A 522 9.38 5.39 5.54
C ASN A 522 9.08 4.92 6.97
N GLU A 523 8.85 5.85 7.90
CA GLU A 523 8.45 5.56 9.29
C GLU A 523 7.09 4.86 9.33
N GLY A 524 6.09 5.38 8.59
CA GLY A 524 4.79 4.74 8.44
C GLY A 524 4.85 3.37 7.74
N ALA A 525 5.77 3.17 6.79
CA ALA A 525 6.02 1.86 6.19
C ALA A 525 6.63 0.86 7.18
N ILE A 526 7.60 1.30 8.01
CA ILE A 526 8.18 0.51 9.10
C ILE A 526 7.10 0.16 10.14
N GLU A 527 6.23 1.10 10.49
CA GLU A 527 5.16 0.88 11.46
C GLU A 527 4.08 -0.10 10.93
N LEU A 528 3.70 0.02 9.65
CA LEU A 528 2.87 -0.97 8.96
C LEU A 528 3.56 -2.35 8.88
N GLN A 529 4.88 -2.39 8.75
CA GLN A 529 5.64 -3.64 8.73
C GLN A 529 5.69 -4.30 10.12
N ARG A 530 5.88 -3.54 11.21
CA ARG A 530 5.75 -4.01 12.60
C ARG A 530 4.35 -4.57 12.87
N MET A 531 3.31 -3.83 12.48
CA MET A 531 1.92 -4.27 12.57
C MET A 531 1.66 -5.58 11.82
N ARG A 532 2.24 -5.75 10.61
CA ARG A 532 2.14 -7.02 9.85
C ARG A 532 2.94 -8.17 10.46
N GLN A 533 4.06 -7.88 11.11
CA GLN A 533 4.92 -8.89 11.75
C GLN A 533 4.35 -9.41 13.09
N GLY A 534 3.20 -8.91 13.52
CA GLY A 534 2.56 -9.36 14.76
C GLY A 534 3.18 -8.76 16.02
N GLU A 535 4.06 -7.76 15.89
CA GLU A 535 4.43 -6.86 16.99
C GLU A 535 3.28 -5.89 17.31
N SER A 536 2.09 -6.45 17.54
CA SER A 536 1.04 -5.74 18.24
C SER A 536 1.57 -5.41 19.62
N LEU A 537 1.54 -4.12 19.97
CA LEU A 537 1.91 -3.57 21.27
C LEU A 537 1.55 -4.55 22.39
N ARG A 538 2.55 -4.97 23.19
CA ARG A 538 2.32 -5.63 24.47
C ARG A 538 1.58 -4.66 25.39
N LEU A 539 0.26 -4.62 25.27
CA LEU A 539 -0.61 -4.07 26.29
C LEU A 539 -0.31 -4.81 27.61
N PRO A 540 -0.37 -4.12 28.77
CA PRO A 540 -0.19 -4.77 30.06
C PRO A 540 -1.14 -5.97 30.18
N PRO A 541 -0.74 -7.06 30.87
CA PRO A 541 -1.54 -8.27 30.95
C PRO A 541 -2.82 -8.03 31.76
N LEU A 542 -3.88 -7.58 31.07
CA LEU A 542 -5.24 -7.67 31.58
C LEU A 542 -5.60 -9.15 31.72
N GLY A 543 -6.37 -9.45 32.78
CA GLY A 543 -6.50 -10.79 33.34
C GLY A 543 -6.87 -11.88 32.34
N ARG A 544 -6.35 -13.09 32.60
CA ARG A 544 -6.62 -14.30 31.80
C ARG A 544 -8.10 -14.39 31.43
N PRO A 545 -8.45 -14.64 30.16
CA PRO A 545 -9.80 -15.11 29.85
C PRO A 545 -9.98 -16.46 30.55
N VAL A 546 -11.01 -16.58 31.39
CA VAL A 546 -11.45 -17.86 31.92
C VAL A 546 -11.88 -18.70 30.71
N MET A 547 -11.19 -19.81 30.49
CA MET A 547 -11.42 -20.63 29.31
C MET A 547 -12.73 -21.39 29.50
N LEU A 548 -13.69 -21.16 28.60
CA LEU A 548 -14.96 -21.89 28.51
C LEU A 548 -14.80 -23.42 28.36
N THR A 549 -13.58 -23.93 28.15
CA THR A 549 -13.25 -25.36 28.19
C THR A 549 -13.40 -25.95 29.59
N ASP A 550 -13.04 -25.20 30.63
CA ASP A 550 -12.99 -25.73 32.00
C ASP A 550 -14.42 -25.89 32.56
N GLU A 551 -15.31 -24.94 32.27
CA GLU A 551 -16.74 -25.04 32.56
C GLU A 551 -17.44 -26.15 31.76
N LEU A 552 -16.97 -26.43 30.53
CA LEU A 552 -17.52 -27.50 29.69
C LEU A 552 -17.11 -28.89 30.19
N ASP A 553 -15.88 -29.05 30.69
CA ASP A 553 -15.38 -30.30 31.27
C ASP A 553 -15.97 -30.56 32.67
N ASP A 554 -16.21 -29.52 33.49
CA ASP A 554 -16.95 -29.69 34.75
C ASP A 554 -18.45 -29.98 34.51
N LEU A 555 -19.08 -29.40 33.48
CA LEU A 555 -20.43 -29.82 33.05
C LEU A 555 -20.46 -31.27 32.59
N LYS A 556 -19.44 -31.74 31.86
CA LYS A 556 -19.27 -33.16 31.48
C LYS A 556 -19.18 -34.05 32.70
N ARG A 557 -18.33 -33.71 33.67
CA ARG A 557 -18.20 -34.47 34.94
C ARG A 557 -19.51 -34.56 35.70
N VAL A 558 -20.29 -33.47 35.78
CA VAL A 558 -21.61 -33.49 36.43
C VAL A 558 -22.61 -34.37 35.68
N VAL A 559 -22.61 -34.33 34.34
CA VAL A 559 -23.46 -35.23 33.52
C VAL A 559 -23.07 -36.69 33.73
N ASP A 560 -21.79 -37.03 33.66
CA ASP A 560 -21.30 -38.41 33.84
C ASP A 560 -21.58 -38.94 35.24
N HIS A 561 -21.44 -38.11 36.30
CA HIS A 561 -21.82 -38.49 37.66
C HIS A 561 -23.34 -38.72 37.81
N THR A 562 -24.17 -37.89 37.14
CA THR A 562 -25.63 -38.02 37.21
C THR A 562 -26.12 -39.26 36.46
N VAL A 563 -25.48 -39.63 35.34
CA VAL A 563 -25.76 -40.88 34.61
C VAL A 563 -25.33 -42.11 35.42
N ALA A 564 -24.16 -42.07 36.07
CA ALA A 564 -23.69 -43.15 36.93
C ALA A 564 -24.63 -43.42 38.12
N VAL A 565 -25.13 -42.36 38.78
CA VAL A 565 -26.08 -42.50 39.91
C VAL A 565 -27.46 -43.04 39.46
N LYS A 566 -27.95 -42.66 38.27
CA LYS A 566 -29.23 -43.22 37.75
C LYS A 566 -29.12 -44.69 37.34
N MET A 567 -27.96 -45.15 36.86
CA MET A 567 -27.75 -46.57 36.47
C MET A 567 -27.64 -47.52 37.67
N ALA A 568 -27.27 -47.04 38.86
CA ALA A 568 -27.19 -47.85 40.08
C ALA A 568 -28.54 -48.05 40.80
N GLY A 569 -29.60 -47.35 40.38
CA GLY A 569 -30.89 -47.29 41.10
C GLY A 569 -32.00 -48.23 40.60
N GLN A 570 -31.77 -49.06 39.58
CA GLN A 570 -32.80 -49.92 38.96
C GLN A 570 -32.54 -51.43 39.16
N ALA A 571 -32.57 -51.88 40.41
CA ALA A 571 -32.82 -53.28 40.76
C ALA A 571 -33.55 -53.37 42.10
N VAL A 572 -34.48 -54.34 42.21
CA VAL A 572 -35.26 -54.70 43.43
C VAL A 572 -36.31 -53.64 43.84
N SER A 573 -37.61 -53.83 43.54
CA SER A 573 -38.47 -54.69 44.37
C SER A 573 -39.93 -54.76 43.89
N SER A 574 -40.60 -55.86 44.21
CA SER A 574 -42.05 -56.00 44.44
C SER A 574 -42.33 -57.40 45.03
N PRO A 575 -43.42 -57.62 45.79
CA PRO A 575 -43.89 -56.79 46.89
C PRO A 575 -44.26 -57.64 48.14
N SER A 576 -44.38 -57.02 49.32
CA SER A 576 -45.15 -57.57 50.46
C SER A 576 -45.61 -56.47 51.42
N ARG A 577 -46.58 -56.79 52.29
CA ARG A 577 -47.63 -55.86 52.75
C ARG A 577 -47.79 -55.90 54.28
N ILE A 578 -48.36 -54.81 54.83
CA ILE A 578 -49.12 -54.69 56.11
C ILE A 578 -48.37 -54.20 57.38
N ALA A 579 -48.96 -53.13 57.96
CA ALA A 579 -48.94 -52.66 59.37
C ALA A 579 -47.63 -52.14 60.03
N ALA A 580 -47.65 -51.23 61.01
CA ALA A 580 -48.62 -50.17 61.36
C ALA A 580 -48.04 -49.22 62.45
N LEU A 581 -48.11 -47.90 62.22
CA LEU A 581 -48.25 -46.80 63.21
C LEU A 581 -47.19 -46.65 64.36
N PRO A 582 -47.13 -45.51 65.10
CA PRO A 582 -45.85 -44.82 65.30
C PRO A 582 -45.43 -44.59 66.76
N GLY A 583 -44.18 -44.14 66.97
CA GLY A 583 -43.80 -43.49 68.22
C GLY A 583 -42.34 -43.06 68.37
N GLY A 584 -42.11 -41.77 68.63
CA GLY A 584 -41.29 -41.36 69.77
C GLY A 584 -39.75 -41.23 69.65
N LYS A 585 -39.31 -39.96 69.58
CA LYS A 585 -38.31 -39.32 70.48
C LYS A 585 -36.83 -39.81 70.54
N SER A 586 -35.95 -38.85 70.20
CA SER A 586 -34.82 -38.34 71.03
C SER A 586 -33.40 -38.95 70.90
N ALA A 587 -32.42 -38.11 71.32
CA ALA A 587 -30.97 -38.30 71.50
C ALA A 587 -30.11 -38.47 70.22
N ALA A 588 -29.32 -37.51 69.71
CA ALA A 588 -28.26 -36.67 70.33
C ALA A 588 -26.97 -37.48 70.70
N PRO A 589 -25.74 -36.90 70.68
CA PRO A 589 -24.71 -37.36 69.72
C PRO A 589 -23.29 -37.61 70.29
N ARG A 590 -22.37 -38.16 69.46
CA ARG A 590 -20.89 -38.10 69.59
C ARG A 590 -20.28 -38.51 68.23
N MET A 591 -19.38 -37.78 67.54
CA MET A 591 -18.12 -37.08 67.89
C MET A 591 -16.89 -38.01 67.98
N GLN A 592 -15.98 -37.88 66.99
CA GLN A 592 -14.50 -37.96 67.01
C GLN A 592 -14.02 -38.31 65.57
N GLN A 593 -13.28 -37.44 64.86
CA GLN A 593 -11.88 -37.00 65.00
C GLN A 593 -10.83 -38.00 64.45
N ARG A 594 -10.19 -37.63 63.32
CA ARG A 594 -8.73 -37.47 63.08
C ARG A 594 -8.50 -37.40 61.56
N ALA A 595 -7.92 -36.30 61.02
CA ALA A 595 -6.47 -36.01 60.91
C ALA A 595 -5.75 -36.94 59.90
N ALA A 596 -4.79 -36.55 59.07
CA ALA A 596 -4.20 -35.28 58.60
C ALA A 596 -2.94 -35.66 57.77
N SER A 597 -2.34 -34.68 57.07
CA SER A 597 -0.89 -34.58 56.71
C SER A 597 -0.31 -35.23 55.42
N SER A 598 0.56 -34.44 54.76
CA SER A 598 1.66 -34.77 53.81
C SER A 598 1.30 -35.46 52.47
N GLY A 599 2.04 -35.30 51.37
CA GLY A 599 3.25 -34.52 51.05
C GLY A 599 3.82 -34.93 49.64
N PRO A 600 4.58 -34.09 48.91
CA PRO A 600 5.08 -34.36 47.53
C PRO A 600 6.59 -34.76 47.53
N PRO A 601 7.40 -34.74 46.42
CA PRO A 601 7.17 -34.75 44.95
C PRO A 601 7.80 -36.05 44.32
N PRO A 602 8.82 -36.11 43.40
CA PRO A 602 9.15 -35.39 42.15
C PRO A 602 9.55 -36.24 40.89
N GLY A 603 9.20 -35.75 39.68
CA GLY A 603 10.09 -35.64 38.48
C GLY A 603 10.56 -36.86 37.64
N MET A 604 10.45 -36.76 36.30
CA MET A 604 11.57 -36.95 35.33
C MET A 604 11.22 -36.67 33.85
N LEU A 605 11.96 -35.70 33.27
CA LEU A 605 12.53 -35.57 31.90
C LEU A 605 11.71 -35.72 30.59
N PRO A 606 12.14 -35.06 29.48
CA PRO A 606 11.39 -34.93 28.23
C PRO A 606 11.88 -35.85 27.09
N LYS A 607 11.11 -35.90 25.98
CA LYS A 607 11.59 -36.37 24.67
C LYS A 607 11.31 -35.35 23.57
N ALA A 608 12.36 -35.00 22.84
CA ALA A 608 12.29 -34.25 21.60
C ALA A 608 12.31 -35.20 20.40
N HIS A 609 11.58 -34.86 19.34
CA HIS A 609 11.82 -35.37 17.99
C HIS A 609 11.88 -34.20 17.01
N GLY A 610 12.84 -34.26 16.10
CA GLY A 610 13.22 -33.16 15.21
C GLY A 610 12.44 -33.11 13.89
N PRO A 611 12.75 -32.12 13.03
CA PRO A 611 12.06 -31.88 11.78
C PRO A 611 12.67 -32.67 10.60
N PRO A 612 11.91 -32.94 9.52
CA PRO A 612 12.46 -33.36 8.24
C PRO A 612 12.93 -32.14 7.42
N HIS A 613 14.17 -32.18 6.95
CA HIS A 613 14.62 -31.38 5.81
C HIS A 613 13.87 -31.77 4.53
N THR A 614 13.69 -30.84 3.57
CA THR A 614 14.19 -31.03 2.18
C THR A 614 14.00 -29.80 1.29
N LYS A 615 15.03 -29.50 0.46
CA LYS A 615 15.01 -28.88 -0.90
C LYS A 615 14.30 -27.50 -1.03
N VAL A 616 14.94 -26.38 -1.36
CA VAL A 616 16.04 -26.11 -2.33
C VAL A 616 15.75 -26.63 -3.74
N CYS A 617 15.14 -25.75 -4.56
CA CYS A 617 15.38 -25.62 -6.00
C CYS A 617 15.38 -24.12 -6.35
N ARG A 618 16.37 -23.67 -7.13
CA ARG A 618 16.44 -22.34 -7.78
C ARG A 618 16.40 -22.56 -9.32
N PRO A 619 16.32 -21.51 -10.16
CA PRO A 619 15.51 -21.55 -11.39
C PRO A 619 16.24 -22.13 -12.60
N VAL A 620 15.46 -22.44 -13.64
CA VAL A 620 15.94 -22.65 -15.01
C VAL A 620 15.41 -21.54 -15.90
N THR A 621 16.28 -21.09 -16.80
CA THR A 621 16.12 -20.00 -17.79
C THR A 621 15.74 -20.53 -19.17
N GLY A 622 15.19 -19.66 -20.01
CA GLY A 622 15.07 -19.85 -21.47
C GLY A 622 13.65 -20.26 -21.91
N SER A 623 13.11 -19.74 -23.01
CA SER A 623 13.73 -18.92 -24.08
C SER A 623 12.89 -17.70 -24.43
#